data_AF-A0A936BFJ7-F1
#
_entry.id   AF-A0A936BFJ7-F1
#
_cell.length_a   1.000
_cell.length_b   1.000
_cell.length_c   1.000
_cell.angle_alpha   90.00
_cell.angle_beta   90.00
_cell.angle_gamma   90.00
#
_symmetry.space_group_name_H-M   'P 1'
#
loop_
_entity.id
_entity.type
_entity.pdbx_description
1 polymer ?
#
loop_
_entity_poly.entity_id
_entity_poly.type
_entity_poly.pdbx_seq_one_letter_code
_entity_poly.pdbx_strand_id
1 'polypeptide(L)'
;MANNLKISAVGLAALLTAAAFAQTATTDPVGFIKVTLPGAPAGGETYSFPAASLVRAQEYRGVVSSNTATVITDSSAVWTDNQFNATGTAVKPSHYVEIVTGVNAGATFDITATSAAGKSITVTAGFGVNSLNGQSYRIRKH
;
A
#
# COMPACT_ATOMS: atom_id res chain seq x y z
N MET A 1 53.61 -37.07 -39.35
CA MET A 1 52.21 -37.52 -39.53
C MET A 1 51.35 -36.82 -38.50
N ALA A 2 50.32 -36.14 -38.99
CA ALA A 2 49.14 -35.56 -38.34
C ALA A 2 49.19 -35.20 -36.84
N ASN A 3 49.03 -33.91 -36.54
CA ASN A 3 48.31 -33.47 -35.35
C ASN A 3 47.19 -32.49 -35.77
N ASN A 4 45.96 -32.99 -35.69
CA ASN A 4 44.71 -32.29 -35.87
C ASN A 4 44.28 -31.68 -34.53
N LEU A 5 43.85 -30.41 -34.47
CA LEU A 5 42.72 -30.03 -33.60
C LEU A 5 42.16 -28.62 -33.88
N LYS A 6 41.18 -28.59 -34.80
CA LYS A 6 39.90 -27.85 -34.73
C LYS A 6 39.85 -26.59 -33.85
N ILE A 7 40.26 -25.44 -34.40
CA ILE A 7 39.80 -24.12 -33.95
C ILE A 7 38.65 -23.71 -34.88
N SER A 8 37.42 -23.82 -34.41
CA SER A 8 36.25 -22.97 -34.77
C SER A 8 34.96 -23.69 -34.42
N ALA A 9 34.59 -23.65 -33.14
CA ALA A 9 33.25 -24.02 -32.67
C ALA A 9 32.80 -23.14 -31.50
N VAL A 10 33.27 -21.89 -31.43
CA VAL A 10 32.90 -20.91 -30.40
C VAL A 10 32.24 -19.71 -31.08
N GLY A 11 31.19 -19.94 -31.86
CA GLY A 11 30.53 -18.88 -32.63
C GLY A 11 29.06 -19.11 -32.95
N LEU A 12 28.44 -20.18 -32.46
CA LEU A 12 27.06 -20.53 -32.83
C LEU A 12 26.24 -21.02 -31.62
N ALA A 13 26.40 -20.38 -30.46
CA ALA A 13 25.58 -20.67 -29.28
C ALA A 13 24.90 -19.42 -28.66
N ALA A 14 25.06 -18.24 -29.27
CA ALA A 14 24.60 -16.97 -28.68
C ALA A 14 23.29 -16.43 -29.26
N LEU A 15 22.57 -17.18 -30.09
CA LEU A 15 21.30 -16.76 -30.73
C LEU A 15 20.06 -17.55 -30.30
N LEU A 16 20.13 -18.27 -29.17
CA LEU A 16 18.94 -18.90 -28.59
C LEU A 16 18.19 -17.93 -27.68
N THR A 17 17.20 -17.28 -28.29
CA THR A 17 15.86 -17.05 -27.73
C THR A 17 15.77 -16.22 -26.44
N ALA A 18 15.79 -14.89 -26.58
CA ALA A 18 15.03 -14.04 -25.68
C ALA A 18 13.53 -14.16 -26.05
N ALA A 19 12.90 -15.28 -25.68
CA ALA A 19 11.45 -15.41 -25.74
C ALA A 19 10.86 -14.54 -24.63
N ALA A 20 10.36 -13.36 -25.00
CA ALA A 20 9.56 -12.55 -24.10
C ALA A 20 8.25 -13.30 -23.82
N PHE A 21 8.15 -13.95 -22.66
CA PHE A 21 6.92 -14.60 -22.23
C PHE A 21 5.86 -13.52 -21.97
N ALA A 22 4.79 -13.53 -22.76
CA ALA A 22 3.59 -12.78 -22.45
C ALA A 22 3.01 -13.31 -21.13
N GLN A 23 3.02 -12.49 -20.08
CA GLN A 23 2.45 -12.85 -18.80
C GLN A 23 0.96 -12.54 -18.81
N THR A 24 0.13 -13.56 -18.58
CA THR A 24 -1.30 -13.37 -18.33
C THR A 24 -1.47 -12.87 -16.90
N ALA A 25 -1.65 -11.56 -16.73
CA ALA A 25 -2.05 -10.98 -15.46
C ALA A 25 -3.57 -11.08 -15.33
N THR A 26 -4.05 -12.10 -14.62
CA THR A 26 -5.45 -12.13 -14.17
C THR A 26 -5.54 -11.28 -12.91
N THR A 27 -6.17 -10.11 -13.03
CA THR A 27 -6.52 -9.30 -11.86
C THR A 27 -7.95 -9.61 -11.47
N ASP A 28 -8.17 -10.10 -10.25
CA ASP A 28 -9.51 -10.13 -9.68
C ASP A 28 -10.03 -8.69 -9.61
N PRO A 29 -11.28 -8.40 -10.02
CA PRO A 29 -11.85 -7.08 -9.87
C PRO A 29 -11.94 -6.72 -8.38
N VAL A 30 -11.09 -5.79 -7.93
CA VAL A 30 -11.09 -5.28 -6.55
C VAL A 30 -12.14 -4.18 -6.41
N GLY A 31 -13.18 -4.42 -5.61
CA GLY A 31 -14.08 -3.44 -4.98
C GLY A 31 -14.64 -2.31 -5.87
N PHE A 32 -15.95 -2.29 -6.12
CA PHE A 32 -16.61 -1.17 -6.81
C PHE A 32 -16.99 -0.04 -5.84
N ILE A 33 -16.71 1.21 -6.21
CA ILE A 33 -17.30 2.38 -5.54
C ILE A 33 -18.71 2.57 -6.10
N LYS A 34 -19.73 2.48 -5.23
CA LYS A 34 -21.12 2.76 -5.59
C LYS A 34 -21.44 4.22 -5.30
N VAL A 35 -21.94 4.94 -6.30
CA VAL A 35 -22.49 6.30 -6.14
C VAL A 35 -23.98 6.24 -6.45
N THR A 36 -24.82 6.57 -5.46
CA THR A 36 -26.27 6.67 -5.66
C THR A 36 -26.59 8.04 -6.22
N LEU A 37 -27.22 8.08 -7.39
CA LEU A 37 -27.68 9.31 -8.03
C LEU A 37 -29.18 9.48 -7.78
N PRO A 38 -29.63 10.61 -7.20
CA PRO A 38 -31.06 10.89 -7.08
C PRO A 38 -31.65 11.11 -8.47
N GLY A 39 -32.78 10.44 -8.76
CA GLY A 39 -33.53 10.66 -10.00
C GLY A 39 -34.24 12.01 -9.99
N ALA A 40 -34.48 12.58 -11.18
CA ALA A 40 -35.27 13.79 -11.29
C ALA A 40 -36.75 13.51 -10.92
N PRO A 41 -37.44 14.42 -10.22
CA PRO A 41 -38.89 14.35 -10.07
C PRO A 41 -39.58 14.42 -11.44
N ALA A 42 -40.78 13.84 -11.55
CA ALA A 42 -41.49 13.69 -12.82
C ALA A 42 -41.56 15.02 -13.60
N GLY A 43 -40.94 15.04 -14.79
CA GLY A 43 -40.96 16.17 -15.72
C GLY A 43 -39.80 17.16 -15.62
N GLY A 44 -38.81 16.93 -14.75
CA GLY A 44 -37.62 17.79 -14.62
C GLY A 44 -36.32 17.16 -15.14
N GLU A 45 -35.31 17.99 -15.37
CA GLU A 45 -33.91 17.58 -15.53
C GLU A 45 -33.19 17.75 -14.19
N THR A 46 -32.33 16.80 -13.82
CA THR A 46 -31.45 16.91 -12.64
C THR A 46 -30.04 16.54 -13.04
N TYR A 47 -29.13 17.50 -12.89
CA TYR A 47 -27.71 17.30 -13.17
C TYR A 47 -27.01 16.80 -11.91
N SER A 48 -26.39 15.63 -12.00
CA SER A 48 -25.53 15.10 -10.95
C SER A 48 -24.09 15.05 -11.44
N PHE A 49 -23.15 15.48 -10.60
CA PHE A 49 -21.72 15.36 -10.85
C PHE A 49 -21.14 14.24 -9.98
N PRO A 50 -21.18 12.97 -10.41
CA PRO A 50 -20.56 11.89 -9.67
C PRO A 50 -19.04 12.05 -9.69
N ALA A 51 -18.43 12.29 -8.52
CA ALA A 51 -16.99 12.23 -8.34
C ALA A 51 -16.64 10.92 -7.63
N ALA A 52 -15.98 10.00 -8.33
CA ALA A 52 -15.44 8.79 -7.72
C ALA A 52 -14.07 9.10 -7.10
N SER A 53 -13.90 8.75 -5.82
CA SER A 53 -12.62 8.90 -5.16
C SER A 53 -11.62 7.87 -5.71
N LEU A 54 -10.47 8.34 -6.21
CA LEU A 54 -9.40 7.46 -6.69
C LEU A 54 -8.44 7.01 -5.58
N VAL A 55 -8.69 7.43 -4.33
CA VAL A 55 -7.92 6.94 -3.18
C VAL A 55 -8.52 5.65 -2.65
N ARG A 56 -7.67 4.75 -2.19
CA ARG A 56 -8.12 3.51 -1.56
C ARG A 56 -8.96 3.79 -0.32
N ALA A 57 -9.92 2.89 -0.08
CA ALA A 57 -10.74 2.90 1.12
C ALA A 57 -9.84 2.89 2.37
N GLN A 58 -10.26 3.64 3.38
CA GLN A 58 -9.61 3.67 4.68
C GLN A 58 -10.04 2.46 5.49
N GLU A 59 -9.06 1.70 5.98
CA GLU A 59 -9.30 0.54 6.86
C GLU A 59 -9.47 0.98 8.32
N TYR A 60 -8.78 2.05 8.73
CA TYR A 60 -8.83 2.58 10.08
C TYR A 60 -8.50 4.07 10.14
N ARG A 61 -9.03 4.79 11.13
CA ARG A 61 -8.62 6.17 11.48
C ARG A 61 -8.54 6.33 12.98
N GLY A 62 -7.50 7.05 13.41
CA GLY A 62 -7.25 7.31 14.82
C GLY A 62 -6.59 8.65 15.05
N VAL A 63 -6.22 8.86 16.30
CA VAL A 63 -5.44 10.02 16.77
C VAL A 63 -4.20 9.49 17.48
N VAL A 64 -3.06 10.10 17.19
CA VAL A 64 -1.80 9.74 17.83
C VAL A 64 -1.81 10.27 19.27
N SER A 65 -1.74 9.38 20.26
CA SER A 65 -1.61 9.75 21.68
C SER A 65 -0.15 10.04 22.05
N SER A 66 0.77 9.27 21.48
CA SER A 66 2.21 9.46 21.62
C SER A 66 2.95 8.94 20.39
N ASN A 67 4.13 9.46 20.09
CA ASN A 67 5.02 8.85 19.10
C ASN A 67 6.49 8.85 19.50
N THR A 68 7.23 7.90 18.95
CA THR A 68 8.69 7.93 18.83
C THR A 68 9.05 8.23 17.37
N ALA A 69 10.33 8.11 17.03
CA ALA A 69 10.78 8.24 15.65
C ALA A 69 10.09 7.24 14.70
N THR A 70 9.78 6.01 15.13
CA THR A 70 9.27 4.96 14.23
C THR A 70 7.99 4.29 14.73
N VAL A 71 7.45 4.73 15.85
CA VAL A 71 6.25 4.15 16.47
C VAL A 71 5.24 5.25 16.74
N ILE A 72 3.99 5.07 16.34
CA ILE A 72 2.85 5.82 16.87
C ILE A 72 2.05 4.93 17.82
N THR A 73 1.50 5.54 18.86
CA THR A 73 0.57 4.93 19.80
C THR A 73 -0.77 5.63 19.66
N ASP A 74 -1.85 4.86 19.57
CA ASP A 74 -3.23 5.35 19.63
C ASP A 74 -3.91 4.67 20.82
N SER A 75 -4.06 5.38 21.93
CA SER A 75 -4.66 4.83 23.15
C SER A 75 -6.12 4.38 22.97
N SER A 76 -6.78 4.81 21.91
CA SER A 76 -8.15 4.41 21.54
C SER A 76 -8.21 3.27 20.53
N ALA A 77 -7.06 2.72 20.12
CA ALA A 77 -6.99 1.66 19.13
C ALA A 77 -7.76 0.40 19.52
N VAL A 78 -8.53 -0.14 18.57
CA VAL A 78 -9.33 -1.38 18.73
C VAL A 78 -8.92 -2.51 17.77
N TRP A 79 -7.84 -2.34 17.03
CA TRP A 79 -7.32 -3.38 16.12
C TRP A 79 -6.67 -4.54 16.88
N THR A 80 -6.52 -5.68 16.19
CA THR A 80 -5.83 -6.87 16.70
C THR A 80 -4.33 -6.86 16.39
N ASP A 81 -3.57 -7.70 17.08
CA ASP A 81 -2.15 -7.89 16.74
C ASP A 81 -2.02 -8.32 15.27
N ASN A 82 -0.99 -7.79 14.63
CA ASN A 82 -0.66 -8.06 13.24
C ASN A 82 -1.71 -7.72 12.16
N GLN A 83 -2.77 -6.97 12.51
CA GLN A 83 -3.87 -6.70 11.59
C GLN A 83 -3.43 -5.92 10.33
N PHE A 84 -2.46 -5.02 10.45
CA PHE A 84 -2.07 -4.12 9.34
C PHE A 84 -0.63 -4.32 8.84
N ASN A 85 0.14 -5.26 9.38
CA ASN A 85 1.44 -5.62 8.79
C ASN A 85 1.33 -6.80 7.84
N ALA A 86 2.41 -7.06 7.12
CA ALA A 86 2.55 -8.28 6.34
C ALA A 86 2.50 -9.49 7.29
N THR A 87 1.64 -10.46 6.97
CA THR A 87 1.57 -11.74 7.66
C THR A 87 2.09 -12.83 6.73
N GLY A 88 2.85 -13.81 7.25
CA GLY A 88 3.34 -14.95 6.47
C GLY A 88 4.65 -14.68 5.70
N THR A 89 4.82 -15.30 4.52
CA THR A 89 6.04 -15.21 3.69
C THR A 89 6.15 -13.92 2.87
N ALA A 90 5.15 -13.02 2.95
CA ALA A 90 5.16 -11.77 2.23
C ALA A 90 6.22 -10.82 2.82
N VAL A 91 7.24 -10.51 2.02
CA VAL A 91 8.36 -9.62 2.41
C VAL A 91 7.96 -8.14 2.31
N LYS A 92 6.81 -7.82 1.71
CA LYS A 92 6.39 -6.43 1.43
C LYS A 92 5.30 -5.96 2.38
N PRO A 93 5.34 -4.70 2.85
CA PRO A 93 4.26 -4.09 3.63
C PRO A 93 2.90 -4.24 2.94
N SER A 94 1.88 -4.62 3.71
CA SER A 94 0.50 -4.78 3.21
C SER A 94 -0.32 -3.48 3.32
N HIS A 95 0.03 -2.64 4.30
CA HIS A 95 -0.64 -1.37 4.58
C HIS A 95 0.37 -0.26 4.87
N TYR A 96 -0.09 0.97 4.73
CA TYR A 96 0.61 2.17 5.15
C TYR A 96 -0.26 3.02 6.06
N VAL A 97 0.38 3.82 6.90
CA VAL A 97 -0.24 4.90 7.66
C VAL A 97 -0.02 6.22 6.94
N GLU A 98 -1.07 7.03 6.85
CA GLU A 98 -1.01 8.40 6.35
C GLU A 98 -1.38 9.37 7.48
N ILE A 99 -0.53 10.37 7.70
CA ILE A 99 -0.82 11.46 8.64
C ILE A 99 -1.77 12.46 7.96
N VAL A 100 -2.91 12.75 8.58
CA VAL A 100 -3.97 13.57 7.98
C VAL A 100 -3.86 15.04 8.35
N THR A 101 -3.32 15.34 9.53
CA THR A 101 -3.25 16.70 10.08
C THR A 101 -1.90 16.97 10.72
N GLY A 102 -1.45 18.22 10.74
CA GLY A 102 -0.25 18.65 11.45
C GLY A 102 1.02 18.64 10.60
N VAL A 103 2.18 18.56 11.28
CA VAL A 103 3.51 18.82 10.70
C VAL A 103 3.93 17.83 9.61
N ASN A 104 3.34 16.63 9.59
CA ASN A 104 3.60 15.61 8.59
C ASN A 104 2.36 15.31 7.73
N ALA A 105 1.38 16.22 7.63
CA ALA A 105 0.15 15.98 6.88
C ALA A 105 0.44 15.58 5.41
N GLY A 106 -0.20 14.51 4.95
CA GLY A 106 0.01 13.89 3.64
C GLY A 106 1.18 12.91 3.57
N ALA A 107 2.02 12.82 4.60
CA ALA A 107 3.10 11.84 4.63
C ALA A 107 2.56 10.43 4.86
N THR A 108 3.09 9.47 4.08
CA THR A 108 2.74 8.05 4.14
C THR A 108 3.94 7.22 4.60
N PHE A 109 3.71 6.25 5.48
CA PHE A 109 4.74 5.37 6.00
C PHE A 109 4.26 3.92 6.02
N ASP A 110 5.09 3.02 5.50
CA ASP A 110 4.77 1.59 5.45
C ASP A 110 4.73 0.99 6.85
N ILE A 111 3.68 0.22 7.13
CA ILE A 111 3.48 -0.43 8.43
C ILE A 111 4.24 -1.77 8.45
N THR A 112 5.12 -1.91 9.44
CA THR A 112 5.93 -3.14 9.66
C THR A 112 5.41 -4.00 10.80
N ALA A 113 4.77 -3.39 11.80
CA ALA A 113 4.14 -4.12 12.90
C ALA A 113 2.97 -3.35 13.49
N THR A 114 1.95 -4.07 13.95
CA THR A 114 0.87 -3.53 14.78
C THR A 114 0.67 -4.37 16.03
N SER A 115 0.62 -3.72 17.19
CA SER A 115 0.33 -4.35 18.47
C SER A 115 -0.98 -3.83 19.07
N ALA A 116 -1.86 -4.75 19.44
CA ALA A 116 -3.09 -4.48 20.18
C ALA A 116 -2.81 -4.19 21.65
N ALA A 117 -1.89 -4.94 22.26
CA ALA A 117 -1.50 -4.75 23.67
C ALA A 117 -0.76 -3.42 23.86
N GLY A 118 0.20 -3.11 22.98
CA GLY A 118 0.94 -1.85 23.00
C GLY A 118 0.20 -0.68 22.35
N LYS A 119 -0.96 -0.93 21.74
CA LYS A 119 -1.77 0.06 21.02
C LYS A 119 -0.95 0.85 20.00
N SER A 120 -0.02 0.17 19.32
CA SER A 120 1.06 0.80 18.57
C SER A 120 1.14 0.32 17.13
N ILE A 121 1.60 1.22 16.26
CA ILE A 121 1.94 0.97 14.86
C ILE A 121 3.40 1.33 14.68
N THR A 122 4.19 0.39 14.17
CA THR A 122 5.60 0.58 13.83
C THR A 122 5.75 0.72 12.33
N VAL A 123 6.59 1.66 11.89
CA VAL A 123 6.79 1.97 10.47
C VAL A 123 8.24 1.82 10.02
N THR A 124 8.46 1.62 8.71
CA THR A 124 9.80 1.39 8.13
C THR A 124 10.66 2.66 8.11
N ALA A 125 10.09 3.78 7.67
CA ALA A 125 10.75 5.08 7.67
C ALA A 125 10.20 5.90 8.84
N GLY A 126 11.09 6.46 9.66
CA GLY A 126 10.67 7.21 10.82
C GLY A 126 9.93 8.51 10.46
N PHE A 127 9.07 8.98 11.37
CA PHE A 127 8.31 10.22 11.29
C PHE A 127 9.18 11.49 11.45
N GLY A 128 10.51 11.33 11.59
CA GLY A 128 11.44 12.38 11.96
C GLY A 128 11.43 12.68 13.47
N VAL A 129 11.93 13.86 13.86
CA VAL A 129 11.95 14.35 15.25
C VAL A 129 10.65 15.07 15.66
N ASN A 130 9.65 15.04 14.79
CA ASN A 130 8.42 15.79 14.96
C ASN A 130 7.46 15.06 15.91
N SER A 131 6.90 15.80 16.87
CA SER A 131 5.79 15.31 17.68
C SER A 131 4.52 15.22 16.83
N LEU A 132 3.93 14.04 16.81
CA LEU A 132 2.65 13.74 16.17
C LEU A 132 1.49 13.69 17.16
N ASN A 133 1.72 13.91 18.46
CA ASN A 133 0.69 13.84 19.49
C ASN A 133 -0.50 14.77 19.16
N GLY A 134 -1.71 14.24 19.25
CA GLY A 134 -2.97 14.92 18.90
C GLY A 134 -3.27 14.97 17.40
N GLN A 135 -2.36 14.53 16.53
CA GLN A 135 -2.59 14.51 15.09
C GLN A 135 -3.42 13.28 14.69
N SER A 136 -4.33 13.48 13.74
CA SER A 136 -5.10 12.39 13.16
C SER A 136 -4.33 11.68 12.06
N TYR A 137 -4.54 10.37 11.96
CA TYR A 137 -3.97 9.52 10.92
C TYR A 137 -5.02 8.56 10.37
N ARG A 138 -4.71 7.94 9.23
CA ARG A 138 -5.52 6.88 8.64
C ARG A 138 -4.65 5.74 8.11
N ILE A 139 -5.17 4.52 8.11
CA ILE A 139 -4.51 3.33 7.56
C ILE A 139 -5.21 2.91 6.28
N ARG A 140 -4.41 2.54 5.28
CA ARG A 140 -4.89 2.04 3.99
C ARG A 140 -4.02 0.89 3.51
N LYS A 141 -4.63 0.02 2.71
CA LYS A 141 -3.92 -1.04 1.99
C LYS A 141 -3.08 -0.46 0.84
N HIS A 142 -1.91 -1.04 0.57
CA HIS A 142 -1.10 -0.74 -0.63
C HIS A 142 -1.78 -1.19 -1.91
#